data_AF-A0A6S7LR75-F1
#
_entry.id   AF-A0A6S7LR75-F1
#
_cell.length_a   1.000
_cell.length_b   1.000
_cell.length_c   1.000
_cell.angle_alpha   90.00
_cell.angle_beta   90.00
_cell.angle_gamma   90.00
#
_symmetry.space_group_name_H-M   'P 1'
#
loop_
_entity.id
_entity.type
_entity.pdbx_description
1 polymer ?
#
loop_
_entity_poly.entity_id
_entity_poly.type
_entity_poly.pdbx_seq_one_letter_code
_entity_poly.pdbx_strand_id
1 'polypeptide(L)'
;MQFTEFLKKLDACAWGQSNMASYLVALTAEGGIPLFTRTKGDLPQLPFPVLGSLNGVHMFARNQNVQLVNTITQGDAKIVWKMFHNSVMLILVTSNDDSSDIHALSLLDLMFNSL
;
A
#
# COMPACT_ATOMS: atom_id res chain seq x y z
N MET A 1 -2.64 18.61 -2.82
CA MET A 1 -3.41 18.64 -4.08
C MET A 1 -3.02 17.48 -5.01
N GLN A 2 -1.75 17.28 -5.38
CA GLN A 2 -1.33 16.16 -6.26
C GLN A 2 -1.58 14.74 -5.72
N PHE A 3 -1.41 14.48 -4.42
CA PHE A 3 -1.59 13.14 -3.84
C PHE A 3 -3.06 12.69 -3.88
N THR A 4 -3.98 13.57 -3.48
CA THR A 4 -5.42 13.31 -3.52
C THR A 4 -5.92 13.16 -4.96
N GLU A 5 -5.41 13.97 -5.89
CA GLU A 5 -5.74 13.84 -7.32
C GLU A 5 -5.16 12.55 -7.92
N PHE A 6 -3.99 12.10 -7.47
CA PHE A 6 -3.43 10.81 -7.86
C PHE A 6 -4.29 9.65 -7.34
N LEU A 7 -4.71 9.70 -6.07
CA LEU A 7 -5.63 8.69 -5.51
C LEU A 7 -6.96 8.67 -6.27
N LYS A 8 -7.57 9.84 -6.52
CA LYS A 8 -8.79 9.93 -7.34
C LYS A 8 -8.61 9.41 -8.77
N LYS A 9 -7.45 9.68 -9.39
CA LYS A 9 -7.13 9.18 -10.73
C LYS A 9 -6.92 7.67 -10.74
N LEU A 10 -6.32 7.14 -9.67
CA LEU A 10 -6.27 5.71 -9.42
C LEU A 10 -7.68 5.12 -9.31
N ASP A 11 -8.54 5.79 -8.55
CA ASP A 11 -9.90 5.33 -8.32
C ASP A 11 -10.71 5.31 -9.64
N ALA A 12 -10.50 6.30 -10.50
CA ALA A 12 -11.16 6.42 -11.81
C ALA A 12 -10.58 5.49 -12.90
N CYS A 13 -9.26 5.27 -12.95
CA CYS A 13 -8.62 4.44 -13.99
C CYS A 13 -8.57 2.95 -13.63
N ALA A 14 -8.40 2.58 -12.36
CA ALA A 14 -8.13 1.19 -11.96
C ALA A 14 -9.41 0.36 -11.78
N TRP A 15 -10.42 0.95 -11.15
CA TRP A 15 -11.59 0.20 -10.66
C TRP A 15 -12.77 0.20 -11.61
N GLY A 16 -12.79 1.08 -12.63
CA GLY A 16 -13.85 1.12 -13.63
C GLY A 16 -13.86 -0.06 -14.60
N GLN A 17 -12.76 -0.82 -14.71
CA GLN A 17 -12.63 -1.93 -15.68
C GLN A 17 -11.89 -3.19 -15.18
N SER A 18 -11.28 -3.20 -13.98
CA SER A 18 -10.57 -4.40 -13.49
C SER A 18 -10.80 -4.66 -12.01
N ASN A 19 -11.54 -5.74 -11.70
CA ASN A 19 -11.88 -6.19 -10.35
C ASN A 19 -10.68 -6.77 -9.56
N MET A 20 -9.43 -6.47 -9.95
CA MET A 20 -8.21 -7.13 -9.43
C MET A 20 -6.93 -6.28 -9.54
N ALA A 21 -7.04 -4.94 -9.64
CA ALA A 21 -5.88 -4.08 -9.69
C ALA A 21 -5.22 -3.97 -8.30
N SER A 22 -3.89 -4.01 -8.19
CA SER A 22 -3.23 -3.81 -6.89
C SER A 22 -1.78 -3.35 -7.02
N TYR A 23 -1.30 -2.60 -6.04
CA TYR A 23 0.12 -2.33 -5.83
C TYR A 23 0.66 -3.10 -4.64
N LEU A 24 1.85 -3.67 -4.82
CA LEU A 24 2.71 -4.08 -3.73
C LEU A 24 3.94 -3.15 -3.71
N VAL A 25 4.15 -2.47 -2.61
CA VAL A 25 5.34 -1.66 -2.36
C VAL A 25 6.18 -2.32 -1.27
N ALA A 26 7.49 -2.39 -1.48
CA ALA A 26 8.44 -2.78 -0.46
C ALA A 26 9.39 -1.61 -0.17
N LEU A 27 9.47 -1.19 1.10
CA LEU A 27 10.35 -0.13 1.57
C LEU A 27 11.30 -0.64 2.66
N THR A 28 12.41 0.04 2.88
CA THR A 28 13.19 -0.12 4.11
C THR A 28 12.41 0.44 5.31
N ALA A 29 12.44 -0.29 6.42
CA ALA A 29 11.66 -0.03 7.63
C ALA A 29 11.82 1.38 8.24
N GLU A 30 13.05 1.90 8.24
CA GLU A 30 13.39 3.16 8.91
C GLU A 30 13.64 4.30 7.93
N GLY A 31 14.24 3.99 6.77
CA GLY A 31 14.57 4.99 5.76
C GLY A 31 13.46 5.27 4.76
N GLY A 32 12.45 4.39 4.65
CA GLY A 32 11.43 4.49 3.62
C GLY A 32 11.97 4.36 2.19
N ILE A 33 13.17 3.79 2.03
CA ILE A 33 13.82 3.66 0.73
C ILE A 33 13.10 2.58 -0.07
N PRO A 34 12.61 2.86 -1.29
CA PRO A 34 11.97 1.85 -2.12
C PRO A 34 12.93 0.71 -2.48
N LEU A 35 12.57 -0.51 -2.13
CA LEU A 35 13.25 -1.74 -2.54
C LEU A 35 12.70 -2.21 -3.89
N PHE A 36 11.37 -2.29 -4.00
CA PHE A 36 10.69 -2.54 -5.26
C PHE A 36 9.23 -2.08 -5.20
N THR A 37 8.61 -1.99 -6.37
CA THR A 37 7.15 -1.86 -6.51
C THR A 37 6.70 -2.86 -7.57
N ARG A 38 5.61 -3.58 -7.29
CA ARG A 38 4.94 -4.47 -8.23
C ARG A 38 3.50 -4.02 -8.43
N THR A 39 2.99 -4.20 -9.63
CA THR A 39 1.61 -3.93 -9.98
C THR A 39 0.94 -5.18 -10.51
N LYS A 40 -0.35 -5.33 -10.24
CA LYS A 40 -1.24 -6.29 -10.88
C LYS A 40 -2.38 -5.49 -11.52
N GLY A 41 -2.75 -5.81 -12.75
CA GLY A 41 -3.71 -5.03 -13.54
C GLY A 41 -3.06 -3.90 -14.34
N ASP A 42 -3.86 -3.14 -15.08
CA ASP A 42 -3.42 -2.02 -15.91
C ASP A 42 -3.30 -0.74 -15.06
N LEU A 43 -2.27 -0.73 -14.21
CA LEU A 43 -1.99 0.34 -13.25
C LEU A 43 -0.73 1.11 -13.65
N PRO A 44 -0.77 2.45 -13.66
CA PRO A 44 0.44 3.24 -13.87
C PRO A 44 1.41 3.03 -12.70
N GLN A 45 2.70 3.29 -12.92
CA GLN A 45 3.65 3.25 -11.81
C GLN A 45 3.31 4.28 -10.73
N LEU A 46 3.51 3.88 -9.47
CA LEU A 46 3.34 4.76 -8.32
C LEU A 46 4.38 5.88 -8.37
N PRO A 47 3.96 7.16 -8.34
CA PRO A 47 4.88 8.28 -8.26
C PRO A 47 5.68 8.24 -6.94
N PHE A 48 6.96 8.60 -7.00
CA PHE A 48 7.82 8.67 -5.81
C PHE A 48 7.23 9.48 -4.64
N PRO A 49 6.57 10.65 -4.85
CA PRO A 49 5.91 11.37 -3.76
C PRO A 49 4.82 10.55 -3.04
N VAL A 50 4.17 9.63 -3.75
CA VAL A 50 3.14 8.76 -3.16
C VAL A 50 3.79 7.70 -2.27
N LEU A 51 4.89 7.10 -2.71
CA LEU A 51 5.69 6.18 -1.89
C LEU A 51 6.18 6.85 -0.59
N GLY A 52 6.74 8.06 -0.72
CA GLY A 52 7.16 8.85 0.44
C GLY A 52 6.02 9.20 1.38
N SER A 53 4.83 9.49 0.85
CA SER A 53 3.63 9.78 1.66
C SER A 53 3.16 8.53 2.42
N LEU A 54 3.14 7.36 1.77
CA LEU A 54 2.78 6.09 2.42
C LEU A 54 3.72 5.74 3.58
N ASN A 55 5.03 5.96 3.41
CA ASN A 55 5.99 5.81 4.50
C ASN A 55 5.77 6.85 5.60
N GLY A 56 5.52 8.11 5.23
CA GLY A 56 5.29 9.20 6.18
C GLY A 56 4.11 8.94 7.12
N VAL A 57 3.01 8.39 6.59
CA VAL A 57 1.84 7.99 7.40
C VAL A 57 2.20 6.86 8.38
N HIS A 58 2.92 5.84 7.93
CA HIS A 58 3.40 4.78 8.82
C HIS A 58 4.34 5.32 9.91
N MET A 59 5.31 6.16 9.55
CA MET A 59 6.25 6.77 10.48
C MET A 59 5.55 7.68 11.50
N PHE A 60 4.50 8.41 11.08
CA PHE A 60 3.70 9.21 11.99
C PHE A 60 3.06 8.36 13.08
N ALA A 61 2.41 7.25 12.71
CA ALA A 61 1.83 6.31 13.69
C ALA A 61 2.90 5.69 14.60
N ARG A 62 4.02 5.24 14.01
CA ARG A 62 5.13 4.62 14.75
C ARG A 62 5.73 5.57 15.78
N ASN A 63 5.87 6.85 15.46
CA ASN A 63 6.37 7.87 16.39
C ASN A 63 5.44 8.11 17.59
N GLN A 64 4.18 7.71 17.49
CA GLN A 64 3.22 7.72 18.60
C GLN A 64 3.12 6.36 19.31
N ASN A 65 4.04 5.43 19.04
CA ASN A 65 3.99 4.04 19.52
C ASN A 65 2.73 3.28 19.08
N VAL A 66 2.16 3.65 17.93
CA VAL A 66 0.99 3.01 17.33
C VAL A 66 1.43 2.19 16.11
N GLN A 67 0.93 0.96 16.01
CA GLN A 67 1.08 0.14 14.82
C GLN A 67 -0.05 0.45 13.83
N LEU A 68 0.29 1.02 12.68
CA LEU A 68 -0.65 1.18 11.58
C LEU A 68 -0.85 -0.15 10.86
N VAL A 69 -2.08 -0.65 10.83
CA VAL A 69 -2.43 -1.92 10.17
C VAL A 69 -3.00 -1.66 8.79
N ASN A 70 -4.04 -0.85 8.70
CA ASN A 70 -4.71 -0.53 7.44
C ASN A 70 -5.42 0.83 7.46
N THR A 71 -5.93 1.24 6.31
CA THR A 71 -6.91 2.31 6.15
C THR A 71 -7.70 2.12 4.86
N ILE A 72 -8.85 2.77 4.75
CA ILE A 72 -9.65 2.84 3.53
C ILE A 72 -9.74 4.31 3.13
N THR A 73 -9.42 4.63 1.87
CA THR A 73 -9.51 5.99 1.35
C THR A 73 -10.95 6.34 0.98
N GLN A 74 -11.22 7.62 0.72
CA GLN A 74 -12.55 8.07 0.27
C GLN A 74 -13.01 7.51 -1.08
N GLY A 75 -12.10 6.95 -1.88
CA GLY A 75 -12.40 6.33 -3.17
C GLY A 75 -12.25 4.80 -3.14
N ASP A 76 -12.50 4.19 -1.98
CA ASP A 76 -12.53 2.74 -1.80
C ASP A 76 -11.20 2.02 -2.08
N ALA A 77 -10.06 2.70 -1.95
CA ALA A 77 -8.76 2.03 -1.94
C ALA A 77 -8.43 1.57 -0.50
N LYS A 78 -8.21 0.28 -0.34
CA LYS A 78 -7.71 -0.33 0.89
C LYS A 78 -6.18 -0.35 0.88
N ILE A 79 -5.57 0.20 1.92
CA ILE A 79 -4.13 0.22 2.09
C ILE A 79 -3.78 -0.55 3.37
N VAL A 80 -2.84 -1.49 3.28
CA VAL A 80 -2.41 -2.35 4.41
C VAL A 80 -0.89 -2.28 4.55
N TRP A 81 -0.40 -2.04 5.77
CA TRP A 81 1.01 -2.01 6.09
C TRP A 81 1.39 -3.21 6.95
N LYS A 82 2.53 -3.84 6.65
CA LYS A 82 3.12 -4.86 7.51
C LYS A 82 4.64 -4.76 7.56
N MET A 83 5.15 -4.73 8.78
CA MET A 83 6.58 -4.68 9.07
C MET A 83 7.12 -6.10 9.28
N PHE A 84 8.22 -6.41 8.62
CA PHE A 84 8.91 -7.69 8.71
C PHE A 84 10.32 -7.49 9.24
N HIS A 85 10.65 -8.20 10.32
CA HIS A 85 11.99 -8.24 10.93
C HIS A 85 12.57 -6.86 11.25
N ASN A 86 11.71 -5.87 11.48
CA ASN A 86 12.09 -4.46 11.67
C ASN A 86 13.04 -3.90 10.58
N SER A 87 12.99 -4.48 9.38
CA SER A 87 13.93 -4.18 8.28
C SER A 87 13.21 -3.84 6.98
N VAL A 88 12.13 -4.57 6.67
CA VAL A 88 11.34 -4.39 5.45
C VAL A 88 9.90 -4.07 5.81
N MET A 89 9.32 -3.09 5.13
CA MET A 89 7.90 -2.78 5.20
C MET A 89 7.27 -3.15 3.87
N LEU A 90 6.25 -4.00 3.90
CA LEU A 90 5.38 -4.21 2.74
C LEU A 90 4.11 -3.39 2.90
N ILE A 91 3.69 -2.78 1.79
CA ILE A 91 2.46 -1.98 1.70
C ILE A 91 1.65 -2.52 0.52
N LEU A 92 0.45 -3.03 0.80
CA LEU A 92 -0.51 -3.45 -0.21
C LEU A 92 -1.52 -2.33 -0.42
N VAL A 93 -1.75 -1.94 -1.68
CA VAL A 93 -2.84 -1.05 -2.08
C VAL A 93 -3.74 -1.83 -3.03
N THR A 94 -5.02 -1.97 -2.69
CA THR A 94 -6.00 -2.75 -3.45
C THR A 94 -7.38 -2.10 -3.32
N SER A 95 -8.40 -2.61 -4.01
CA SER A 95 -9.78 -2.17 -3.83
C SER A 95 -10.27 -2.66 -2.49
N ASN A 96 -11.14 -1.87 -1.89
CA ASN A 96 -12.00 -2.39 -0.87
C ASN A 96 -13.08 -3.26 -1.53
N ASP A 97 -12.84 -4.56 -1.56
CA ASP A 97 -13.76 -5.61 -2.03
C ASP A 97 -14.52 -6.26 -0.86
N ASP A 98 -14.59 -5.57 0.28
CA ASP A 98 -15.11 -6.05 1.57
C ASP A 98 -14.43 -7.33 2.09
N SER A 99 -13.25 -7.68 1.54
CA SER A 99 -12.46 -8.78 2.08
C SER A 99 -11.92 -8.47 3.47
N SER A 100 -11.82 -9.50 4.30
CA SER A 100 -11.27 -9.37 5.65
C SER A 100 -9.82 -8.87 5.62
N ASP A 101 -9.42 -8.10 6.63
CA ASP A 101 -8.03 -7.65 6.79
C ASP A 101 -7.05 -8.81 6.88
N ILE A 102 -7.50 -9.93 7.45
CA ILE A 102 -6.72 -11.17 7.56
C ILE A 102 -6.30 -11.65 6.17
N HIS A 103 -7.17 -11.56 5.17
CA HIS A 103 -6.84 -11.96 3.79
C HIS A 103 -5.66 -11.17 3.24
N ALA A 104 -5.69 -9.84 3.37
CA ALA A 104 -4.61 -8.97 2.92
C ALA A 104 -3.31 -9.19 3.72
N LEU A 105 -3.40 -9.39 5.04
CA LEU A 105 -2.24 -9.66 5.88
C LEU A 105 -1.59 -11.01 5.57
N SER A 106 -2.39 -12.06 5.33
CA SER A 106 -1.89 -13.37 4.90
C SER A 106 -1.24 -13.29 3.53
N LEU A 107 -1.77 -12.48 2.60
CA LEU A 107 -1.12 -12.25 1.32
C LEU A 107 0.25 -11.59 1.49
N LEU A 108 0.37 -10.58 2.36
CA LEU A 108 1.67 -9.96 2.68
C LEU A 108 2.67 -10.97 3.26
N ASP A 109 2.21 -11.89 4.12
CA ASP A 109 3.05 -12.97 4.66
C ASP A 109 3.56 -13.91 3.57
N LEU A 110 2.66 -14.38 2.70
CA LEU A 110 3.01 -15.26 1.59
C LEU A 110 4.01 -14.59 0.65
N MET A 111 3.79 -13.31 0.32
CA MET A 111 4.70 -12.58 -0.55
C MET A 111 6.05 -12.41 0.10
N PHE A 112 6.13 -11.99 1.37
CA PHE A 112 7.39 -11.86 2.08
C PHE A 112 8.17 -13.18 2.11
N ASN A 113 7.49 -14.30 2.36
CA ASN A 113 8.11 -15.63 2.41
C ASN A 113 8.54 -16.16 1.03
N SER A 114 8.09 -15.54 -0.06
CA SER A 114 8.43 -15.89 -1.44
C SER A 114 9.51 -15.00 -2.07
N LEU A 115 9.96 -13.95 -1.36
CA LEU A 115 11.07 -13.09 -1.77
C LEU A 115 12.41 -13.79 -1.57
#